data_AF-A0A2N7YHV3-F1
#
_entry.id   AF-A0A2N7YHV3-F1
#
_cell.length_a   1.000
_cell.length_b   1.000
_cell.length_c   1.000
_cell.angle_alpha   90.00
_cell.angle_beta   90.00
_cell.angle_gamma   90.00
#
_symmetry.space_group_name_H-M   'P 1'
#
loop_
_entity.id
_entity.type
_entity.pdbx_description
1 polymer ?
#
loop_
_entity_poly.entity_id
_entity_poly.type
_entity_poly.pdbx_seq_one_letter_code
_entity_poly.pdbx_strand_id
1 'polypeptide(L)'
;MPEVRNANFYTEDGLIQSFCNVFDVEIANRFGKTACVRIHNIEKLRKHLDKRLGRKSRFGNCEYTHDHQRNHFLKSHDDAWQQEYRFFWPDKVACSVELPPGIAEIVWTA
;
A
#
# COMPACT_ATOMS: atom_id res chain seq x y z
N MET A 1 5.87 -28.31 -23.80
CA MET A 1 5.92 -27.64 -22.48
C MET A 1 4.48 -27.54 -21.97
N PRO A 2 4.18 -27.84 -20.70
CA PRO A 2 2.81 -27.72 -20.22
C PRO A 2 2.41 -26.25 -20.20
N GLU A 3 1.24 -25.95 -20.74
CA GLU A 3 0.60 -24.64 -20.67
C GLU A 3 0.22 -24.36 -19.21
N VAL A 4 1.04 -23.59 -18.49
CA VAL A 4 0.69 -23.11 -17.15
C VAL A 4 -0.34 -21.99 -17.32
N ARG A 5 -1.62 -22.33 -17.22
CA ARG A 5 -2.74 -21.37 -17.19
C ARG A 5 -3.10 -21.11 -15.72
N ASN A 6 -3.17 -19.84 -15.32
CA ASN A 6 -3.53 -19.39 -13.95
C ASN A 6 -2.56 -19.83 -12.83
N ALA A 7 -1.32 -19.35 -12.85
CA ALA A 7 -0.38 -19.51 -11.72
C ALA A 7 -0.66 -18.58 -10.51
N ASN A 8 -1.75 -17.82 -10.51
CA ASN A 8 -2.10 -16.89 -9.43
C ASN A 8 -2.94 -17.60 -8.36
N PHE A 9 -2.34 -18.55 -7.63
CA PHE A 9 -2.96 -19.17 -6.45
C PHE A 9 -2.69 -18.32 -5.19
N TYR A 10 -3.25 -17.12 -5.13
CA TYR A 10 -3.16 -16.29 -3.93
C TYR A 10 -4.53 -16.19 -3.27
N THR A 11 -4.63 -16.69 -2.04
CA THR A 11 -5.81 -16.47 -1.21
C THR A 11 -5.68 -15.09 -0.58
N GLU A 12 -6.60 -14.17 -0.89
CA GLU A 12 -6.67 -12.90 -0.18
C GLU A 12 -6.92 -13.16 1.31
N ASP A 13 -6.01 -12.70 2.16
CA ASP A 13 -5.99 -12.94 3.60
C ASP A 13 -6.11 -11.65 4.42
N GLY A 14 -6.21 -10.49 3.75
CA GLY A 14 -6.32 -9.20 4.42
C GLY A 14 -6.57 -8.01 3.49
N LEU A 15 -6.84 -6.87 4.12
CA LEU A 15 -6.85 -5.56 3.49
C LEU A 15 -5.45 -4.95 3.62
N ILE A 16 -4.96 -4.39 2.51
CA ILE A 16 -3.70 -3.68 2.48
C ILE A 16 -3.92 -2.24 1.99
N GLN A 17 -3.39 -1.28 2.74
CA GLN A 17 -3.30 0.10 2.29
C GLN A 17 -1.83 0.43 2.10
N SER A 18 -1.41 0.57 0.84
CA SER A 18 -0.06 0.97 0.48
C SER A 18 0.07 2.48 0.34
N PHE A 19 1.24 2.97 0.71
CA PHE A 19 1.75 4.32 0.52
C PHE A 19 3.14 4.21 -0.09
N CYS A 20 3.66 5.31 -0.64
CA CYS A 20 5.06 5.44 -1.04
C CYS A 20 5.74 6.48 -0.14
N ASN A 21 6.99 6.23 0.26
CA ASN A 21 7.79 7.20 1.00
C ASN A 21 8.40 8.28 0.10
N VAL A 22 8.44 8.04 -1.21
CA VAL A 22 8.99 8.95 -2.22
C VAL A 22 8.00 9.10 -3.36
N PHE A 23 7.82 10.34 -3.81
CA PHE A 23 6.99 10.68 -4.95
C PHE A 23 7.87 11.11 -6.12
N ASP A 24 7.55 10.61 -7.31
CA ASP A 24 8.21 10.92 -8.57
C ASP A 24 7.15 11.15 -9.66
N VAL A 25 7.25 12.29 -10.35
CA VAL A 25 6.28 12.73 -11.35
C VAL A 25 6.35 11.88 -12.63
N GLU A 26 7.54 11.46 -13.05
CA GLU A 26 7.71 10.61 -14.24
C GLU A 26 7.06 9.25 -14.02
N ILE A 27 7.24 8.68 -12.82
CA ILE A 27 6.59 7.45 -12.39
C ILE A 27 5.06 7.65 -12.35
N ALA A 28 4.59 8.74 -11.74
CA ALA A 28 3.15 9.04 -11.66
C ALA A 28 2.51 9.11 -13.06
N ASN A 29 3.15 9.82 -13.99
CA ASN A 29 2.72 9.93 -15.38
C ASN A 29 2.75 8.57 -16.09
N ARG A 30 3.83 7.79 -15.92
CA ARG A 30 3.97 6.45 -16.51
C ARG A 30 2.84 5.51 -16.08
N PHE A 31 2.39 5.61 -14.83
CA PHE A 31 1.30 4.80 -14.28
C PHE A 31 -0.09 5.47 -14.38
N GLY A 32 -0.22 6.58 -15.12
CA GLY A 32 -1.49 7.27 -15.35
C GLY A 32 -2.16 7.76 -14.06
N LYS A 33 -1.38 8.17 -13.06
CA LYS A 33 -1.91 8.75 -11.82
C LYS A 33 -2.40 10.17 -12.09
N THR A 34 -3.50 10.55 -11.47
CA THR A 34 -4.12 11.88 -11.64
C THR A 34 -3.81 12.83 -10.49
N ALA A 35 -3.43 12.31 -9.33
CA ALA A 35 -3.09 13.08 -8.16
C ALA A 35 -2.13 12.33 -7.23
N CYS A 36 -1.40 13.08 -6.41
CA CYS A 36 -0.67 12.58 -5.26
C CYS A 36 -1.03 13.41 -4.03
N VAL A 37 -1.26 12.71 -2.92
CA VAL A 37 -1.46 13.34 -1.62
C VAL A 37 -0.33 12.95 -0.66
N ARG A 38 0.16 13.92 0.10
CA ARG A 38 1.12 13.68 1.19
C ARG A 38 0.35 13.52 2.49
N ILE A 39 0.63 12.44 3.22
CA ILE A 39 0.10 12.23 4.57
C ILE A 39 1.04 12.90 5.59
N HIS A 40 0.52 13.83 6.39
CA HIS A 40 1.35 14.56 7.36
C HIS A 40 1.69 13.75 8.61
N ASN A 41 0.78 12.88 9.04
CA ASN A 41 0.95 12.06 10.23
C ASN A 41 0.39 10.66 9.99
N ILE A 42 1.27 9.77 9.55
CA ILE A 42 0.93 8.39 9.22
C ILE A 42 0.39 7.63 10.43
N GLU A 43 0.88 7.90 11.65
CA GLU A 43 0.39 7.25 12.86
C GLU A 43 -1.03 7.68 13.23
N LYS A 44 -1.35 8.97 13.09
CA LYS A 44 -2.70 9.51 13.34
C LYS A 44 -3.70 8.91 12.35
N LEU A 45 -3.32 8.82 11.07
CA LEU A 45 -4.12 8.14 10.05
C LEU A 45 -4.35 6.69 10.43
N ARG A 46 -3.28 5.96 10.80
CA ARG A 46 -3.36 4.57 11.22
C ARG A 46 -4.33 4.37 12.38
N LYS A 47 -4.19 5.15 13.46
CA LYS A 47 -5.07 5.06 14.64
C LYS A 47 -6.53 5.34 14.29
N HIS A 48 -6.78 6.29 13.38
CA HIS A 48 -8.12 6.57 12.88
C HIS A 48 -8.70 5.38 12.10
N LEU A 49 -7.94 4.83 11.16
CA LEU A 49 -8.36 3.67 10.36
C LEU A 49 -8.57 2.43 11.22
N ASP A 50 -7.65 2.13 12.15
CA ASP A 50 -7.79 1.03 13.11
C ASP A 50 -9.08 1.15 13.93
N LYS A 51 -9.41 2.37 14.40
CA LYS A 51 -10.65 2.62 15.14
C LYS A 51 -11.88 2.43 14.26
N ARG A 52 -11.84 2.87 13.00
CA ARG A 52 -12.95 2.70 12.04
C ARG A 52 -13.18 1.24 11.66
N LEU A 53 -12.11 0.45 11.56
CA LEU A 53 -12.16 -0.98 11.25
C LEU A 53 -12.37 -1.87 12.48
N GLY A 54 -12.35 -1.29 13.68
CA GLY A 54 -12.49 -2.02 14.95
C GLY A 54 -11.32 -2.97 15.26
N ARG A 55 -10.16 -2.79 14.63
CA ARG A 55 -9.01 -3.69 14.77
C ARG A 55 -7.68 -2.99 14.52
N LYS A 56 -6.59 -3.53 15.09
CA LYS A 56 -5.24 -2.97 14.93
C LYS A 56 -4.59 -3.47 13.64
N SER A 57 -3.95 -2.55 12.92
CA SER A 57 -3.09 -2.87 11.77
C SER A 57 -1.73 -3.40 12.20
N ARG A 58 -1.14 -4.25 11.34
CA ARG A 58 0.32 -4.35 11.20
C ARG A 58 0.78 -3.25 10.24
N PHE A 59 1.95 -2.67 10.47
CA PHE A 59 2.38 -1.53 9.68
C PHE A 59 3.90 -1.38 9.63
N GLY A 60 4.40 -0.72 8.59
CA GLY A 60 5.81 -0.45 8.43
C GLY A 60 6.23 -0.31 6.97
N ASN A 61 7.53 -0.07 6.79
CA ASN A 61 8.17 -0.11 5.48
C ASN A 61 8.17 -1.54 4.94
N CYS A 62 8.07 -1.68 3.62
CA CYS A 62 8.41 -2.92 2.96
C CYS A 62 9.91 -3.15 2.99
N GLU A 63 10.28 -4.39 3.23
CA GLU A 63 11.61 -4.95 2.98
C GLU A 63 11.67 -5.51 1.55
N TYR A 64 12.88 -5.67 1.04
CA TYR A 64 13.12 -6.09 -0.33
C TYR A 64 14.11 -7.24 -0.38
N THR A 65 13.81 -8.25 -1.18
CA THR A 65 14.64 -9.44 -1.37
C THR A 65 14.96 -9.67 -2.84
N HIS A 66 16.10 -10.30 -3.11
CA HIS A 66 16.49 -10.75 -4.46
C HIS A 66 15.98 -12.16 -4.78
N ASP A 67 15.41 -12.87 -3.79
CA ASP A 67 14.86 -14.20 -3.99
C ASP A 67 13.35 -14.16 -4.30
N HIS A 68 12.75 -15.34 -4.41
CA HIS A 68 11.33 -15.47 -4.74
C HIS A 68 10.40 -15.32 -3.52
N GLN A 69 10.92 -14.99 -2.34
CA GLN A 69 10.09 -14.83 -1.16
C GLN A 69 9.27 -13.54 -1.25
N ARG A 70 7.99 -13.64 -0.91
CA ARG A 70 7.07 -12.49 -0.87
C ARG A 70 6.11 -12.63 0.29
N ASN A 71 5.79 -11.51 0.92
CA ASN A 71 4.73 -11.41 1.93
C ASN A 71 4.16 -9.98 1.96
N HIS A 72 3.26 -9.71 2.90
CA HIS A 72 2.61 -8.39 3.05
C HIS A 72 3.56 -7.20 3.16
N PHE A 73 4.79 -7.42 3.64
CA PHE A 73 5.82 -6.41 3.82
C PHE A 73 7.15 -6.80 3.13
N LEU A 74 7.19 -7.82 2.26
CA LEU A 74 8.40 -8.26 1.56
C LEU A 74 8.14 -8.32 0.06
N LYS A 75 8.90 -7.55 -0.72
CA LYS A 75 8.79 -7.45 -2.19
C LYS A 75 10.10 -7.84 -2.89
N SER A 76 10.05 -8.01 -4.21
CA SER A 76 11.28 -8.12 -5.02
C SER A 76 12.06 -6.81 -4.94
N HIS A 77 13.38 -6.91 -4.99
CA HIS A 77 14.29 -5.80 -5.18
C HIS A 77 13.97 -4.98 -6.44
N ASP A 78 13.43 -5.61 -7.49
CA ASP A 78 12.99 -4.91 -8.71
C ASP A 78 11.86 -3.89 -8.44
N ASP A 79 11.14 -4.06 -7.33
CA ASP A 79 10.07 -3.18 -6.88
C ASP A 79 10.57 -2.12 -5.86
N ALA A 80 11.86 -2.09 -5.53
CA ALA A 80 12.42 -1.25 -4.45
C ALA A 80 12.26 0.25 -4.69
N TRP A 81 12.16 0.68 -5.96
CA TRP A 81 11.90 2.06 -6.34
C TRP A 81 10.59 2.62 -5.76
N GLN A 82 9.63 1.75 -5.41
CA GLN A 82 8.34 2.19 -4.84
C GLN A 82 8.47 2.68 -3.39
N GLN A 83 9.48 2.20 -2.66
CA GLN A 83 9.72 2.54 -1.26
C GLN A 83 8.42 2.51 -0.42
N GLU A 84 7.71 1.38 -0.51
CA GLU A 84 6.37 1.26 0.05
C GLU A 84 6.37 1.28 1.58
N TYR A 85 5.36 1.96 2.14
CA TYR A 85 4.94 1.84 3.52
C TYR A 85 3.51 1.31 3.54
N ARG A 86 3.21 0.34 4.40
CA ARG A 86 1.92 -0.37 4.36
C ARG A 86 1.22 -0.37 5.70
N PHE A 87 -0.11 -0.38 5.65
CA PHE A 87 -0.96 -0.91 6.70
C PHE A 87 -1.58 -2.23 6.22
N PHE A 88 -1.64 -3.21 7.10
CA PHE A 88 -2.27 -4.51 6.84
C PHE A 88 -3.24 -4.85 7.96
N TRP A 89 -4.46 -5.21 7.59
CA TRP A 89 -5.47 -5.74 8.50
C TRP A 89 -5.87 -7.15 8.04
N PRO A 90 -5.90 -8.15 8.95
CA PRO A 90 -6.40 -9.49 8.63
C PRO A 90 -7.93 -9.47 8.57
N ASP A 91 -8.47 -8.82 7.54
CA ASP A 91 -9.88 -8.73 7.22
C ASP A 91 -10.07 -8.92 5.72
N LYS A 92 -11.15 -9.59 5.32
CA LYS A 92 -11.46 -9.84 3.91
C LYS A 92 -12.63 -9.00 3.42
N VAL A 93 -13.29 -8.29 4.33
CA VAL A 93 -14.45 -7.47 4.00
C VAL A 93 -13.98 -6.13 3.48
N ALA A 94 -14.28 -5.83 2.22
CA ALA A 94 -14.05 -4.51 1.66
C ALA A 94 -14.82 -3.45 2.45
N CYS A 95 -14.20 -2.29 2.66
CA CYS A 95 -14.82 -1.18 3.38
C CYS A 95 -14.41 0.16 2.78
N SER A 96 -15.27 1.16 2.93
CA SER A 96 -14.97 2.55 2.62
C SER A 96 -14.79 3.35 3.91
N VAL A 97 -13.79 4.22 3.93
CA VAL A 97 -13.46 5.06 5.07
C VAL A 97 -13.29 6.50 4.61
N GLU A 98 -13.75 7.45 5.43
CA GLU A 98 -13.46 8.86 5.23
C GLU A 98 -12.13 9.22 5.91
N LEU A 99 -11.29 9.92 5.16
CA LEU A 99 -10.05 10.47 5.70
C LEU A 99 -10.37 11.67 6.61
N PRO A 100 -9.76 11.74 7.81
CA PRO A 100 -10.01 12.84 8.71
C PRO A 100 -9.48 14.16 8.12
N PRO A 101 -10.16 15.30 8.33
CA PRO A 101 -9.70 16.60 7.87
C PRO A 101 -8.27 16.91 8.33
N GLY A 102 -7.47 17.50 7.44
CA GLY A 102 -6.09 17.90 7.71
C GLY A 102 -5.08 16.75 7.84
N ILE A 103 -5.46 15.51 7.50
CA ILE A 103 -4.52 14.38 7.53
C ILE A 103 -3.58 14.34 6.32
N ALA A 104 -4.01 14.93 5.21
CA ALA A 104 -3.32 14.91 3.94
C ALA A 104 -3.48 16.24 3.19
N GLU A 105 -2.50 16.53 2.34
CA GLU A 105 -2.52 17.64 1.38
C GLU A 105 -2.31 17.10 -0.04
N ILE A 106 -2.90 17.75 -1.04
CA ILE A 106 -2.58 17.49 -2.43
C ILE A 106 -1.21 18.11 -2.72
N VAL A 107 -0.27 17.30 -3.21
CA VAL A 107 1.09 17.77 -3.58
C VAL A 107 1.34 17.77 -5.08
N TRP A 108 0.49 17.08 -5.84
CA TRP A 108 0.58 17.03 -7.29
C TRP A 108 -0.76 16.62 -7.90
N THR A 109 -1.04 17.13 -9.09
CA THR A 109 -2.15 16.76 -9.97
C THR A 109 -1.65 16.76 -11.41
N ALA A 110 -2.20 15.87 -12.25
CA ALA A 110 -1.90 15.79 -13.69
C ALA A 110 -2.69 16.82 -14.50
#